data_AF-A0A355U137-F1
#
_entry.id   AF-A0A355U137-F1
#
_cell.length_a   1.000
_cell.length_b   1.000
_cell.length_c   1.000
_cell.angle_alpha   90.00
_cell.angle_beta   90.00
_cell.angle_gamma   90.00
#
_symmetry.space_group_name_H-M   'P 1'
#
loop_
_entity.id
_entity.type
_entity.pdbx_description
1 polymer ?
#
loop_
_entity_poly.entity_id
_entity_poly.type
_entity_poly.pdbx_seq_one_letter_code
_entity_poly.pdbx_strand_id
1 'polypeptide(L)'
;SWGGYIMEHLIESIEFLLEYVTNTVSFLRVGAFVLVHAGMMMVVFVLAETAGAVAYWPVVVFGNVFVMVLEALLVAIQVLRLEYYEMFSRFYSGEGRPYEPVKLNLD
;
A
#
# COMPACT_ATOMS: atom_id res chain seq x y z
N SER A 1 -33.69 -27.57 -11.17
CA SER A 1 -34.26 -27.75 -9.82
C SER A 1 -34.30 -26.40 -9.13
N TRP A 2 -35.44 -25.97 -8.59
CA TRP A 2 -35.57 -24.71 -7.86
C TRP A 2 -34.58 -24.56 -6.70
N GLY A 3 -34.20 -25.68 -6.06
CA GLY A 3 -33.18 -25.68 -5.00
C GLY A 3 -31.76 -25.35 -5.49
N GLY A 4 -31.43 -25.68 -6.74
CA GLY A 4 -30.14 -25.32 -7.34
C GLY A 4 -30.05 -23.81 -7.59
N TYR A 5 -31.13 -23.21 -8.10
CA TYR A 5 -31.21 -21.77 -8.34
C TYR A 5 -31.07 -20.97 -7.03
N ILE A 6 -31.76 -21.36 -5.95
CA ILE A 6 -31.65 -20.70 -4.65
C ILE A 6 -30.23 -20.82 -4.08
N MET A 7 -29.60 -21.99 -4.23
CA MET A 7 -28.24 -22.22 -3.74
C MET A 7 -27.21 -21.38 -4.53
N GLU A 8 -27.38 -21.27 -5.84
CA GLU A 8 -26.51 -20.49 -6.72
C GLU A 8 -26.58 -19.00 -6.39
N HIS A 9 -27.78 -18.45 -6.25
CA HIS A 9 -27.98 -17.04 -5.83
C HIS A 9 -27.44 -16.73 -4.43
N LEU A 10 -27.51 -17.70 -3.50
CA LEU A 10 -26.93 -17.55 -2.16
C LEU A 10 -25.40 -17.51 -2.20
N ILE A 11 -24.79 -18.39 -2.99
CA ILE A 11 -23.33 -18.44 -3.16
C ILE A 11 -22.84 -17.16 -3.83
N GLU A 12 -23.49 -16.70 -4.91
CA GLU A 12 -23.17 -15.44 -5.60
C GLU A 12 -23.24 -14.24 -4.64
N SER A 13 -24.27 -14.18 -3.80
CA SER A 13 -24.42 -13.09 -2.82
C SER A 13 -23.31 -13.09 -1.76
N ILE A 14 -22.83 -14.27 -1.35
CA ILE A 14 -21.72 -14.41 -0.41
C ILE A 14 -20.39 -14.04 -1.09
N GLU A 15 -20.16 -14.46 -2.33
CA GLU A 15 -18.98 -14.06 -3.10
C GLU A 15 -18.91 -12.54 -3.27
N PHE A 16 -20.03 -11.90 -3.60
CA PHE A 16 -20.10 -10.44 -3.71
C PHE A 16 -19.74 -9.74 -2.40
N LEU A 17 -20.25 -10.22 -1.27
CA LEU A 17 -19.90 -9.68 0.06
C LEU A 17 -18.43 -9.92 0.41
N LEU A 18 -17.90 -11.11 0.12
CA LEU A 18 -16.49 -11.44 0.37
C LEU A 18 -15.57 -10.59 -0.49
N GLU A 19 -15.93 -10.33 -1.75
CA GLU A 19 -15.18 -9.44 -2.64
C GLU A 19 -15.18 -8.00 -2.10
N TYR A 20 -16.31 -7.53 -1.56
CA TYR A 20 -16.41 -6.21 -0.94
C TYR A 20 -15.56 -6.09 0.35
N VAL A 21 -15.63 -7.11 1.21
CA VAL A 21 -14.83 -7.19 2.44
C VAL A 21 -13.34 -7.27 2.10
N THR A 22 -12.96 -8.08 1.11
CA THR A 22 -11.56 -8.24 0.69
C THR A 22 -10.99 -6.93 0.18
N ASN A 23 -11.76 -6.18 -0.62
CA ASN A 23 -11.36 -4.83 -1.07
C ASN A 23 -11.16 -3.86 0.11
N THR A 24 -12.04 -3.92 1.12
CA THR A 24 -11.96 -3.03 2.28
C THR A 24 -10.79 -3.38 3.20
N VAL A 25 -10.57 -4.67 3.46
CA VAL A 25 -9.46 -5.17 4.28
C VAL A 25 -8.12 -4.77 3.68
N SER A 26 -8.03 -4.60 2.37
CA SER A 26 -6.77 -4.21 1.77
C SER A 26 -6.29 -2.80 2.12
N PHE A 27 -7.22 -1.88 2.39
CA PHE A 27 -6.91 -0.54 2.88
C PHE A 27 -6.36 -0.53 4.33
N LEU A 28 -6.57 -1.58 5.13
CA LEU A 28 -5.98 -1.68 6.48
C LEU A 28 -4.46 -1.61 6.46
N ARG A 29 -3.82 -1.95 5.34
CA ARG A 29 -2.37 -1.87 5.19
C ARG A 29 -1.85 -0.44 5.27
N VAL A 30 -2.58 0.54 4.73
CA VAL A 30 -2.27 1.97 4.93
C VAL A 30 -2.38 2.35 6.41
N GLY A 31 -3.39 1.82 7.11
CA GLY A 31 -3.54 2.03 8.56
C GLY A 31 -2.39 1.42 9.37
N ALA A 32 -1.94 0.22 9.02
CA ALA A 32 -0.81 -0.44 9.68
C ALA A 32 0.48 0.38 9.57
N PHE A 33 0.69 1.08 8.45
CA PHE A 33 1.85 1.95 8.28
C PHE A 33 1.86 3.16 9.19
N VAL A 34 0.70 3.79 9.42
CA VAL A 34 0.59 4.91 10.35
C VAL A 34 0.91 4.46 11.78
N LEU A 35 0.50 3.25 12.15
CA LEU A 35 0.82 2.67 13.47
C LEU A 35 2.31 2.36 13.61
N VAL A 36 2.93 1.79 12.58
CA VAL A 36 4.38 1.54 12.55
C VAL A 36 5.14 2.87 12.66
N HIS A 37 4.68 3.92 11.98
CA HIS A 37 5.26 5.25 12.09
C HIS A 37 5.22 5.83 13.49
N ALA A 38 4.04 5.82 14.11
CA ALA A 38 3.90 6.26 15.49
C ALA A 38 4.80 5.43 16.44
N GLY A 39 4.91 4.12 16.21
CA GLY A 39 5.76 3.22 17.00
C GLY A 39 7.26 3.50 16.84
N MET A 40 7.73 3.70 15.60
CA MET A 40 9.14 3.98 15.34
C MET A 40 9.57 5.35 15.86
N MET A 41 8.69 6.35 15.77
CA MET A 41 8.94 7.68 16.36
C MET A 41 9.05 7.61 17.89
N MET A 42 8.20 6.82 18.55
CA MET A 42 8.31 6.58 20.00
C MET A 42 9.68 5.99 20.37
N VAL A 43 10.15 4.98 19.62
CA VAL A 43 11.44 4.32 19.88
C VAL A 43 12.62 5.30 19.70
N VAL A 44 12.58 6.16 18.68
CA VAL A 44 13.62 7.17 18.44
C VAL A 44 13.72 8.14 19.62
N PHE A 45 12.60 8.60 20.16
CA PHE A 45 12.61 9.53 21.31
C PHE A 45 13.09 8.85 22.60
N VAL A 46 12.69 7.60 22.86
CA VAL A 46 13.17 6.84 24.03
C VAL A 46 14.69 6.59 23.96
N LEU A 47 15.22 6.27 22.77
CA LEU A 47 16.66 6.12 22.56
C LEU A 47 17.41 7.45 22.73
N ALA A 48 16.82 8.56 22.29
CA ALA A 48 17.42 9.88 22.47
C ALA A 48 17.48 10.31 23.93
N GLU A 49 16.45 10.03 24.73
CA GLU A 49 16.42 10.34 26.16
C GLU A 49 17.45 9.53 26.96
N THR A 50 17.64 8.25 26.60
CA THR A 50 18.59 7.36 27.28
C THR A 50 20.06 7.63 26.93
N ALA A 51 20.34 8.27 25.78
CA ALA A 51 21.70 8.62 25.33
C ALA A 51 22.29 9.87 26.03
N GLY A 52 21.50 10.63 26.79
CA GLY A 52 21.92 11.82 27.53
C GLY A 52 21.86 13.13 26.73
N ALA A 53 21.88 14.27 27.44
CA ALA A 53 21.55 15.59 26.90
C ALA A 53 22.46 16.08 25.74
N VAL A 54 23.72 15.63 25.69
CA VAL A 54 24.68 16.01 24.65
C VAL A 54 24.46 15.21 23.35
N ALA A 55 24.00 13.96 23.46
CA ALA A 55 23.74 13.09 22.30
C ALA A 55 22.30 13.18 21.78
N TYR A 56 21.40 13.84 22.51
CA TYR A 56 19.97 13.95 22.18
C TYR A 56 19.72 14.45 20.74
N TRP A 57 20.25 15.64 20.41
CA TRP A 57 20.00 16.27 19.10
C TRP A 57 20.53 15.45 17.91
N PRO A 58 21.79 14.97 17.93
CA PRO A 58 22.29 14.09 16.88
C PRO A 58 21.47 12.80 16.71
N VAL A 59 21.06 12.17 17.81
CA VAL A 59 20.28 10.92 17.79
C VAL A 59 18.88 11.15 17.22
N VAL A 60 18.20 12.24 17.59
CA VAL A 60 16.87 12.58 17.06
C VAL A 60 16.94 12.86 15.56
N VAL A 61 17.92 13.65 15.10
CA VAL A 61 18.05 14.00 13.67
C VAL A 61 18.36 12.75 12.85
N PHE A 62 19.34 11.95 13.29
CA PHE A 62 19.71 10.72 12.59
C PHE A 62 18.56 9.70 12.60
N GLY A 63 17.91 9.52 13.74
CA GLY A 63 16.77 8.62 13.90
C GLY A 63 15.58 8.99 13.01
N ASN A 64 15.26 10.28 12.90
CA ASN A 64 14.20 10.77 12.01
C ASN A 64 14.52 10.53 10.54
N VAL A 65 15.74 10.84 10.10
CA VAL A 65 16.16 10.60 8.70
C VAL A 65 16.14 9.10 8.38
N PHE A 66 16.61 8.28 9.30
CA PHE A 66 16.60 6.82 9.15
C PHE A 66 15.18 6.27 9.03
N VAL A 67 14.28 6.68 9.93
CA VAL A 67 12.86 6.30 9.89
C VAL A 67 12.21 6.77 8.59
N MET A 68 12.44 8.02 8.18
CA MET A 68 11.87 8.59 6.96
C MET A 68 12.26 7.81 5.70
N VAL A 69 13.54 7.44 5.57
CA VAL A 69 14.02 6.66 4.42
C VAL A 69 13.42 5.26 4.39
N LEU A 70 13.40 4.58 5.55
CA LEU A 70 12.85 3.23 5.66
C LEU A 70 11.35 3.20 5.38
N GLU A 71 10.60 4.13 5.96
CA GLU A 71 9.16 4.20 5.77
C GLU A 71 8.79 4.57 4.34
N ALA A 72 9.46 5.57 3.76
CA ALA A 72 9.20 5.96 2.38
C ALA A 72 9.41 4.77 1.42
N LEU A 73 10.47 3.99 1.64
CA LEU A 73 10.76 2.80 0.83
C LEU A 73 9.72 1.70 1.05
N LEU A 74 9.39 1.36 2.30
CA LEU A 74 8.46 0.28 2.62
C LEU A 74 7.02 0.62 2.20
N VAL A 75 6.58 1.86 2.45
CA VAL A 75 5.26 2.35 2.04
C VAL A 75 5.14 2.38 0.53
N ALA A 76 6.17 2.87 -0.19
CA ALA A 76 6.15 2.87 -1.65
C ALA A 76 5.93 1.46 -2.23
N ILE A 77 6.67 0.45 -1.73
CA ILE A 77 6.54 -0.93 -2.22
C ILE A 77 5.14 -1.49 -1.94
N GLN A 78 4.59 -1.27 -0.75
CA GLN A 78 3.30 -1.86 -0.40
C GLN A 78 2.11 -1.12 -1.00
N VAL A 79 2.19 0.20 -1.18
CA VAL A 79 1.16 0.97 -1.88
C VAL A 79 1.15 0.58 -3.36
N LEU A 80 2.31 0.49 -4.01
CA LEU A 80 2.41 0.00 -5.39
C LEU A 80 1.77 -1.39 -5.55
N ARG A 81 1.93 -2.28 -4.57
CA ARG A 81 1.26 -3.59 -4.59
C ARG A 81 -0.27 -3.44 -4.56
N LEU A 82 -0.83 -2.58 -3.70
CA LEU A 82 -2.28 -2.39 -3.64
C LEU A 82 -2.81 -1.76 -4.93
N GLU A 83 -2.11 -0.74 -5.41
CA GLU A 83 -2.48 0.03 -6.59
C GLU A 83 -2.45 -0.83 -7.86
N TYR A 84 -1.39 -1.62 -8.07
CA TYR A 84 -1.29 -2.49 -9.25
C TYR A 84 -2.25 -3.70 -9.19
N TYR A 85 -2.40 -4.33 -8.02
CA TYR A 85 -3.13 -5.61 -7.93
C TYR A 85 -4.63 -5.48 -7.69
N GLU A 86 -5.11 -4.43 -7.02
CA GLU A 86 -6.55 -4.30 -6.69
C GLU A 86 -7.23 -3.18 -7.45
N MET A 87 -6.52 -2.08 -7.74
CA MET A 87 -7.09 -0.94 -8.46
C MET A 87 -6.85 -1.05 -9.97
N PHE A 88 -5.60 -1.20 -10.42
CA PHE A 88 -5.29 -1.27 -11.85
C PHE A 88 -5.76 -2.58 -12.50
N SER A 89 -5.65 -3.72 -11.84
CA SER A 89 -6.09 -5.00 -12.43
C SER A 89 -7.61 -5.07 -12.71
N ARG A 90 -8.41 -4.30 -11.94
CA ARG A 90 -9.87 -4.33 -12.00
C ARG A 90 -10.46 -3.35 -13.03
N PHE A 91 -9.71 -2.30 -13.38
CA PHE A 91 -10.14 -1.25 -14.32
C PHE A 91 -9.31 -1.17 -15.61
N TYR A 92 -8.12 -1.77 -15.65
CA TYR A 92 -7.23 -1.76 -16.81
C TYR A 92 -7.22 -3.12 -17.51
N SER A 93 -8.13 -3.28 -18.47
CA SER A 93 -7.98 -4.27 -19.54
C SER A 93 -6.79 -3.83 -20.38
N GLY A 94 -5.68 -4.59 -20.40
CA GLY A 94 -4.47 -4.27 -21.17
C GLY A 94 -4.65 -4.23 -22.70
N GLU A 95 -5.88 -4.12 -23.21
CA GLU A 95 -6.22 -3.97 -24.62
C GLU A 95 -6.07 -2.52 -25.08
N GLY A 96 -4.81 -2.06 -25.16
CA GLY A 96 -4.44 -0.79 -25.78
C GLY A 96 -3.41 -1.01 -26.88
N ARG A 97 -3.59 -0.41 -28.06
CA ARG A 97 -2.52 -0.35 -29.08
C ARG A 97 -1.55 0.78 -28.70
N PRO A 98 -0.26 0.50 -28.48
CA PRO A 98 0.72 1.55 -28.27
C PRO A 98 0.80 2.43 -29.52
N TYR A 99 0.67 3.74 -29.33
CA TYR A 99 0.77 4.70 -30.43
C TYR A 99 2.24 4.86 -30.82
N GLU A 100 2.58 4.47 -32.05
CA GLU A 100 3.91 4.63 -32.63
C GLU A 100 3.88 5.78 -33.64
N PRO A 101 4.42 6.97 -33.30
CA PRO A 101 4.42 8.11 -34.22
C PRO A 101 5.34 7.83 -35.41
N VAL A 102 4.89 8.24 -36.61
CA VAL A 102 5.72 8.19 -37.82
C VAL A 102 6.95 9.08 -37.64
N LYS A 103 8.13 8.45 -37.55
CA LYS A 103 9.42 9.12 -37.58
C LYS A 103 9.75 9.47 -39.04
N LEU A 104 9.61 10.73 -39.42
CA LEU A 104 10.20 11.22 -40.67
C LEU A 104 11.72 11.31 -40.47
N ASN A 105 12.47 10.37 -41.04
CA ASN A 105 13.88 10.59 -41.35
C ASN A 105 13.92 11.49 -42.59
N LEU A 106 14.24 12.77 -42.40
CA LEU A 106 14.75 13.60 -43.50
C LEU A 106 16.22 13.23 -43.67
N ASP A 107 16.52 12.47 -44.73
CA ASP A 107 17.85 12.45 -45.34
C ASP A 107 18.10 13.77 -46.10
#